data_AF-A0A6V7X725-F1
#
_entry.id   AF-A0A6V7X725-F1
#
_cell.length_a   1.000
_cell.length_b   1.000
_cell.length_c   1.000
_cell.angle_alpha   90.00
_cell.angle_beta   90.00
_cell.angle_gamma   90.00
#
_symmetry.space_group_name_H-M   'P 1'
#
loop_
_entity.id
_entity.type
_entity.pdbx_description
1 polymer ?
#
loop_
_entity_poly.entity_id
_entity_poly.type
_entity_poly.pdbx_seq_one_letter_code
_entity_poly.pdbx_strand_id
1 'polypeptide(L)'
;MDETELDRLEHLNLVSRVITELENHFGLNDKGVAEFIIQLAKGAGTFDKFKKSFDDSLVQHILRLVLSMERKKKQQKQQQHTPANSIFLTINDEKEELKQRLPALAMPNTKIR
;
A
#
# COMPACT_ATOMS: atom_id res chain seq x y z
N MET A 1 17.64 -2.07 -15.13
CA MET A 1 16.53 -3.00 -14.89
C MET A 1 15.28 -2.29 -15.36
N ASP A 2 14.59 -2.85 -16.36
CA ASP A 2 13.49 -2.19 -17.07
C ASP A 2 12.30 -1.92 -16.15
N GLU A 3 11.89 -0.65 -15.99
CA GLU A 3 10.72 -0.25 -15.20
C GLU A 3 9.45 -1.01 -15.61
N THR A 4 9.37 -1.44 -16.87
CA THR A 4 8.26 -2.23 -17.42
C THR A 4 8.16 -3.63 -16.83
N GLU A 5 9.28 -4.24 -16.46
CA GLU A 5 9.28 -5.59 -15.86
C GLU A 5 8.83 -5.52 -14.40
N LEU A 6 9.25 -4.48 -13.69
CA LEU A 6 8.81 -4.24 -12.31
C LEU A 6 7.31 -3.95 -12.25
N ASP A 7 6.80 -3.13 -13.17
CA ASP A 7 5.37 -2.82 -13.28
C ASP A 7 4.52 -4.05 -13.60
N ARG A 8 5.03 -4.95 -14.46
CA ARG A 8 4.37 -6.24 -14.74
C ARG A 8 4.32 -7.12 -13.51
N LEU A 9 5.44 -7.28 -12.82
CA LEU A 9 5.52 -8.12 -11.63
C LEU A 9 4.59 -7.62 -10.53
N GLU A 10 4.49 -6.30 -10.36
CA GLU A 10 3.59 -5.68 -9.41
C GLU A 10 2.12 -5.95 -9.77
N HIS A 11 1.77 -5.82 -11.04
CA HIS A 11 0.42 -6.14 -11.51
C HIS A 11 0.07 -7.61 -11.24
N LEU A 12 0.98 -8.54 -11.55
CA LEU A 12 0.81 -9.97 -11.28
C LEU A 12 0.68 -10.25 -9.78
N ASN A 13 1.46 -9.57 -8.94
CA ASN A 13 1.35 -9.68 -7.49
C ASN A 13 -0.03 -9.21 -6.98
N LEU A 14 -0.52 -8.09 -7.50
CA LEU A 14 -1.85 -7.57 -7.16
C LEU A 14 -2.96 -8.55 -7.59
N VAL A 15 -2.90 -9.07 -8.81
CA VAL A 15 -3.87 -10.04 -9.34
C VAL A 15 -3.88 -11.30 -8.47
N SER A 16 -2.71 -11.85 -8.14
CA SER A 16 -2.60 -13.05 -7.30
C SER A 16 -3.24 -12.85 -5.92
N ARG A 17 -2.99 -11.70 -5.28
CA ARG A 17 -3.59 -11.38 -3.98
C ARG A 17 -5.11 -11.24 -4.06
N VAL A 18 -5.63 -10.62 -5.12
CA VAL A 18 -7.09 -10.50 -5.34
C VAL A 18 -7.72 -11.88 -5.58
N ILE A 19 -7.06 -12.76 -6.34
CA ILE A 19 -7.51 -14.14 -6.53
C ILE A 19 -7.62 -14.87 -5.19
N THR A 20 -6.60 -14.79 -4.32
CA THR A 20 -6.66 -15.42 -2.99
C THR A 20 -7.81 -14.87 -2.15
N GLU A 21 -8.07 -13.56 -2.19
CA GLU A 21 -9.21 -12.97 -1.49
C GLU A 21 -10.55 -13.46 -2.06
N LEU A 22 -10.67 -13.59 -3.38
CA LEU A 22 -11.88 -14.15 -4.02
C LEU A 22 -12.09 -15.63 -3.68
N GLU A 23 -11.01 -16.40 -3.58
CA GLU A 23 -11.07 -17.80 -3.18
C GLU A 23 -11.51 -17.93 -1.72
N ASN A 24 -10.98 -17.08 -0.83
CA ASN A 24 -11.33 -17.09 0.59
C ASN A 24 -12.79 -16.67 0.87
N HIS A 25 -13.31 -15.70 0.12
CA HIS A 25 -14.63 -15.13 0.36
C HIS A 25 -15.74 -15.73 -0.50
N PHE A 26 -15.43 -16.24 -1.69
CA PHE A 26 -16.42 -16.77 -2.63
C PHE A 26 -16.08 -18.15 -3.19
N GLY A 27 -14.93 -18.74 -2.84
CA GLY A 27 -14.46 -19.97 -3.47
C GLY A 27 -14.14 -19.81 -4.97
N LEU A 28 -13.92 -18.57 -5.43
CA LEU A 28 -13.68 -18.23 -6.83
C LEU A 28 -12.19 -17.99 -7.09
N ASN A 29 -11.59 -18.83 -7.92
CA ASN A 29 -10.19 -18.71 -8.35
C ASN A 29 -10.13 -18.41 -9.86
N ASP A 30 -10.65 -17.25 -10.25
CA ASP A 30 -10.68 -16.81 -11.65
C ASP A 30 -9.87 -15.53 -11.85
N LYS A 31 -8.84 -15.64 -12.69
CA LYS A 31 -7.97 -14.52 -13.06
C LYS A 31 -8.72 -13.40 -13.80
N GLY A 32 -9.62 -13.73 -14.70
CA GLY A 32 -10.40 -12.74 -15.47
C GLY A 32 -11.31 -11.91 -14.57
N VAL A 33 -11.92 -12.54 -13.56
CA VAL A 33 -12.72 -11.84 -12.54
C VAL A 33 -11.83 -10.92 -11.70
N ALA A 34 -10.67 -11.38 -11.26
CA ALA A 34 -9.72 -10.57 -10.50
C ALA A 34 -9.23 -9.34 -11.29
N GLU A 35 -8.87 -9.50 -12.56
CA GLU A 35 -8.46 -8.40 -13.44
C GLU A 35 -9.60 -7.39 -13.66
N PHE A 36 -10.82 -7.87 -13.87
CA PHE A 36 -12.01 -7.02 -14.01
C PHE A 36 -12.28 -6.20 -12.75
N ILE A 37 -12.19 -6.81 -11.56
CA ILE A 37 -12.35 -6.12 -10.27
C ILE A 37 -11.28 -5.04 -10.09
N ILE A 38 -10.02 -5.32 -10.44
CA ILE A 38 -8.93 -4.35 -10.38
C ILE A 38 -9.18 -3.17 -11.34
N GLN A 39 -9.68 -3.43 -12.55
CA GLN A 39 -10.05 -2.36 -13.49
C GLN A 39 -11.21 -1.51 -12.98
N LEU A 40 -12.23 -2.14 -12.39
CA LEU A 40 -13.35 -1.44 -11.76
C LEU A 40 -12.90 -0.56 -10.60
N ALA A 41 -11.98 -1.05 -9.76
CA ALA A 41 -11.44 -0.30 -8.63
C ALA A 41 -10.62 0.94 -9.07
N LYS A 42 -9.98 0.88 -10.24
CA LYS A 42 -9.24 2.01 -10.83
C LYS A 42 -10.14 3.04 -11.51
N GLY A 43 -11.35 2.67 -11.94
CA GLY A 43 -12.31 3.56 -12.56
C GLY A 43 -13.01 4.47 -11.55
N ALA A 44 -12.71 5.77 -11.58
CA ALA A 44 -13.37 6.79 -10.76
C ALA A 44 -14.85 6.96 -11.19
N GLY A 45 -15.75 6.11 -10.71
CA GLY A 45 -17.19 6.24 -10.94
C GLY A 45 -17.99 4.95 -10.86
N THR A 46 -17.34 3.79 -10.98
CA THR A 46 -18.04 2.48 -10.96
C THR A 46 -18.05 1.83 -9.56
N PHE A 47 -17.35 2.44 -8.60
CA PHE A 47 -17.15 1.93 -7.25
C PHE A 47 -18.45 1.86 -6.43
N ASP A 48 -19.31 2.88 -6.46
CA ASP A 48 -20.58 2.86 -5.72
C ASP A 48 -21.52 1.74 -6.20
N LYS A 49 -21.45 1.39 -7.49
CA LYS A 49 -22.20 0.26 -8.06
C LYS A 49 -21.58 -1.07 -7.67
N PHE A 50 -20.24 -1.15 -7.60
CA PHE A 50 -19.53 -2.34 -7.15
C PHE A 50 -19.75 -2.63 -5.66
N LYS A 51 -19.71 -1.59 -4.81
CA LYS A 51 -19.97 -1.66 -3.37
C LYS A 51 -21.34 -2.26 -3.04
N LYS A 52 -22.33 -2.05 -3.92
CA LYS A 52 -23.70 -2.52 -3.71
C LYS A 52 -23.89 -4.03 -3.94
N SER A 53 -22.95 -4.68 -4.62
CA SER A 53 -23.05 -6.09 -5.03
C SER A 53 -22.15 -7.03 -4.22
N PHE A 54 -21.32 -6.49 -3.34
CA PHE A 54 -20.32 -7.23 -2.56
C PHE A 54 -20.36 -6.81 -1.08
N ASP A 55 -19.89 -7.68 -0.19
CA ASP A 55 -19.75 -7.34 1.22
C ASP A 55 -18.82 -6.14 1.40
N ASP A 56 -19.25 -5.14 2.19
CA ASP A 56 -18.55 -3.86 2.37
C ASP A 56 -17.12 -4.06 2.92
N SER A 57 -16.92 -5.09 3.74
CA SER A 57 -15.61 -5.47 4.29
C SER A 57 -14.61 -5.92 3.22
N LEU A 58 -15.06 -6.75 2.28
CA LEU A 58 -14.24 -7.25 1.18
C LEU A 58 -13.91 -6.15 0.18
N VAL A 59 -14.91 -5.32 -0.16
CA VAL A 59 -14.72 -4.18 -1.07
C VAL A 59 -13.69 -3.20 -0.50
N GLN A 60 -13.77 -2.91 0.79
CA GLN A 60 -12.79 -2.06 1.48
C GLN A 60 -11.39 -2.71 1.51
N HIS A 61 -11.31 -4.03 1.70
CA HIS A 61 -10.04 -4.75 1.68
C HIS A 61 -9.36 -4.66 0.30
N ILE A 62 -10.06 -5.04 -0.77
CA ILE A 62 -9.55 -5.00 -2.14
C ILE A 62 -9.17 -3.57 -2.54
N LEU A 63 -10.00 -2.57 -2.20
CA LEU A 63 -9.69 -1.17 -2.45
C LEU A 63 -8.40 -0.74 -1.75
N ARG A 64 -8.25 -1.10 -0.47
CA ARG A 64 -7.03 -0.80 0.29
C ARG A 64 -5.81 -1.48 -0.33
N LEU A 65 -5.96 -2.71 -0.81
CA LEU A 65 -4.95 -3.47 -1.52
C LEU A 65 -4.49 -2.71 -2.78
N VAL A 66 -5.42 -2.34 -3.65
CA VAL A 66 -5.16 -1.63 -4.92
C VAL A 66 -4.52 -0.25 -4.65
N LEU A 67 -5.09 0.56 -3.76
CA LEU A 67 -4.58 1.89 -3.43
C LEU A 67 -3.25 1.86 -2.64
N SER A 68 -2.95 0.78 -1.91
CA SER A 68 -1.68 0.63 -1.20
C SER A 68 -0.51 0.43 -2.17
N MET A 69 -0.75 -0.26 -3.28
CA MET A 69 0.27 -0.47 -4.33
C MET A 69 0.55 0.84 -5.07
N GLU A 70 -0.48 1.64 -5.38
CA GLU A 70 -0.30 2.97 -6.02
C GLU A 70 0.48 3.98 -5.15
N ARG A 71 0.35 3.91 -3.82
CA ARG A 71 1.09 4.78 -2.89
C ARG A 71 2.57 4.43 -2.81
N LYS A 72 2.94 3.15 -2.96
CA LYS A 72 4.36 2.73 -3.03
C LYS A 72 5.09 3.38 -4.22
N LYS A 73 4.43 3.52 -5.38
CA LYS A 73 4.98 4.24 -6.55
C LYS A 73 5.29 5.72 -6.28
N LYS A 74 4.45 6.40 -5.50
CA LYS A 74 4.66 7.83 -5.15
C LYS A 74 5.80 8.04 -4.16
N GLN A 75 5.97 7.12 -3.19
CA GLN A 75 7.06 7.20 -2.23
C GLN A 75 8.43 6.89 -2.85
N GLN A 76 8.48 5.97 -3.83
CA GLN A 76 9.71 5.69 -4.59
C GLN A 76 10.18 6.85 -5.47
N LYS A 77 9.27 7.71 -5.97
CA LYS A 77 9.65 8.93 -6.71
C LYS A 77 10.16 10.07 -5.83
N GLN A 78 9.83 10.10 -4.54
CA GLN A 78 10.30 11.13 -3.61
C GLN A 78 11.67 10.82 -2.97
N GLN A 79 12.18 9.59 -3.14
CA GLN A 79 13.48 9.17 -2.59
C GLN A 79 14.63 9.19 -3.61
N GLN A 80 14.44 9.74 -4.82
CA GLN A 80 15.48 9.75 -5.87
C GLN A 80 16.49 10.91 -5.75
N HIS A 81 16.64 11.50 -4.56
CA HIS A 81 17.69 12.48 -4.30
C HIS A 81 18.45 12.14 -3.02
N THR A 82 18.96 10.91 -2.94
CA THR A 82 20.11 10.59 -2.10
C THR A 82 21.03 9.64 -2.87
N PRO A 83 22.34 9.95 -2.98
CA PRO A 83 23.27 9.13 -3.75
C PRO A 83 23.45 7.75 -3.10
N ALA A 84 23.65 6.77 -3.96
CA ALA A 84 23.81 5.36 -3.66
C ALA A 84 24.89 5.07 -2.60
N ASN A 85 24.49 4.89 -1.33
CA ASN A 85 25.15 4.03 -0.33
C ASN A 85 24.46 4.11 1.05
N SER A 86 23.23 3.61 1.20
CA SER A 86 22.64 3.43 2.53
C SER A 86 21.82 2.14 2.63
N ILE A 87 22.52 1.02 2.52
CA ILE A 87 22.06 -0.27 3.05
C ILE A 87 22.14 -0.31 4.60
N PHE A 88 22.54 0.80 5.26
CA PHE A 88 22.63 0.88 6.71
C PHE A 88 22.16 2.25 7.22
N LEU A 89 20.87 2.38 7.50
CA LEU A 89 20.39 3.36 8.48
C LEU A 89 20.45 2.66 9.84
N THR A 90 21.35 3.11 10.71
CA THR A 90 21.34 2.60 12.08
C THR A 90 20.11 3.12 12.79
N ILE A 91 19.54 2.32 13.70
CA ILE A 91 18.40 2.69 14.56
C ILE A 91 18.66 4.03 15.30
N ASN A 92 19.92 4.44 15.46
CA ASN A 92 20.29 5.71 16.07
C ASN A 92 19.92 6.94 15.22
N ASP A 93 19.95 6.84 13.88
CA ASP A 93 19.71 7.99 12.99
C ASP A 93 18.23 8.39 13.00
N GLU A 94 17.32 7.41 12.97
CA GLU A 94 15.87 7.64 13.06
C GLU A 94 15.48 8.24 14.42
N LYS A 95 16.18 7.84 15.49
CA LYS A 95 15.90 8.30 16.85
C LYS A 95 16.31 9.77 17.05
N GLU A 96 17.41 10.20 16.44
CA GLU A 96 17.85 11.60 16.48
C GLU A 96 16.96 12.51 15.61
N GLU A 97 16.51 12.05 14.43
CA GLU A 97 15.51 12.79 13.63
C GLU A 97 14.17 12.96 14.38
N LEU A 98 13.70 11.90 15.05
CA LEU A 98 12.45 11.95 15.80
C LEU A 98 12.55 12.90 17.00
N LYS A 99 13.71 12.97 17.65
CA LYS A 99 13.99 13.92 18.74
C LYS A 99 13.98 15.38 18.27
N GLN A 100 14.48 15.66 17.06
CA GLN A 100 14.42 17.01 16.48
C GLN A 100 12.98 17.42 16.13
N ARG A 101 12.18 16.48 15.59
CA ARG A 101 10.80 16.77 15.17
C ARG A 101 9.79 16.80 16.32
N LEU A 102 10.03 16.02 17.38
CA LEU A 102 9.11 15.88 18.52
C LEU A 102 9.83 16.20 19.83
N PRO A 103 10.23 17.47 20.06
CA PRO A 103 10.98 17.84 21.26
C PRO A 103 10.18 17.58 22.54
N ALA A 104 8.85 17.66 22.49
CA ALA A 104 7.96 17.36 23.61
C ALA A 104 8.01 15.88 24.04
N LEU A 105 8.26 14.94 23.12
CA LEU A 105 8.38 13.51 23.44
C LEU A 105 9.70 13.19 24.15
N ALA A 106 10.72 14.06 23.98
CA ALA A 106 12.00 13.96 24.65
C ALA A 106 12.05 14.69 26.00
N MET A 107 10.96 15.36 26.40
CA MET A 107 10.90 16.05 27.70
C MET A 107 10.61 15.03 28.81
N PRO A 108 11.36 15.07 29.92
CA PRO A 108 11.03 14.26 31.09
C PRO A 108 9.68 14.68 31.65
N ASN A 109 8.87 13.71 32.08
CA ASN A 109 7.61 14.01 32.75
C ASN A 109 7.85 14.89 33.98
N THR A 110 7.32 16.10 33.95
CA THR A 110 7.28 16.95 35.13
C THR A 110 6.22 16.38 36.06
N LYS A 111 6.61 16.09 37.31
CA LYS A 111 5.64 15.69 38.33
C LYS A 111 4.67 16.86 38.52
N ILE A 112 3.41 16.63 38.15
CA ILE A 112 2.31 17.53 38.48
C ILE A 112 2.17 17.46 40.01
N ARG A 113 2.40 18.59 40.68
CA ARG A 113 2.29 18.75 42.14
C ARG A 113 0.83 18.77 42.58
#